data_AF-A0A086W6F2-F1
#
_entry.id   AF-A0A086W6F2-F1
#
_cell.length_a   1.000
_cell.length_b   1.000
_cell.length_c   1.000
_cell.angle_alpha   90.00
_cell.angle_beta   90.00
_cell.angle_gamma   90.00
#
_symmetry.space_group_name_H-M   'P 1'
#
loop_
_entity.id
_entity.type
_entity.pdbx_description
1 polymer ?
#
loop_
_entity_poly.entity_id
_entity_poly.type
_entity_poly.pdbx_seq_one_letter_code
_entity_poly.pdbx_strand_id
1 'polypeptide(L)'
;MLKYLLQSISLVAAFVTSFAGAAELGVLVPLSGAQGMLTRPIPGSKAEAPVVKRIHGGKLFEAIQHEARHGFTATALALDELAMRGAGQPGRTTWLMLSQEDGGFARRGFWLDEGGKLRWVDEPMVDLVVDAGSVADGSFEEIFAHELGHVMLRRLLPNLPHGYSRTPHHSFSITDQQTAFDEGWAIHFQGLARRFTRNERLRAEDAGLEGKPYLPLWLSNLDRATRIDGMRRNWFVHAQVPLPSMDDPIQARQLSTLFDRARLKNPAQMLASEGVVATFFYRHLVPPPGQDAGLEARYAPMFAALHALSAEPLGASTPLVPALAQALLRTSPEQGRRFIATLMEVSHGALASPQLAAAAEALARPGRVGDGAAFVPLLQAVRKQFAAELEQVTAQPERLAAHAGPALWLLLPGAESMLIDLNTAEQEHLLALPGIDGSAAGRALQSRATGGNFRSIQDFAARAGLAPALTPSLEAMAQAASKLGPNLRE
;
A
#
# COMPACT_ATOMS: atom_id res chain seq x y z
N MET A 1 -3.98 -60.95 35.06
CA MET A 1 -3.53 -59.90 34.12
C MET A 1 -4.64 -59.62 33.10
N LEU A 2 -5.76 -59.18 33.64
CA LEU A 2 -7.02 -58.91 32.96
C LEU A 2 -7.73 -57.94 33.92
N LYS A 3 -7.61 -56.64 33.68
CA LYS A 3 -8.38 -55.53 34.29
C LYS A 3 -7.81 -54.22 33.74
N TYR A 4 -8.71 -53.30 33.39
CA TYR A 4 -8.49 -51.99 32.75
C TYR A 4 -8.46 -51.99 31.21
N LEU A 5 -9.56 -52.49 30.65
CA LEU A 5 -10.09 -52.14 29.34
C LEU A 5 -11.47 -51.50 29.60
N LEU A 6 -11.58 -50.16 29.60
CA LEU A 6 -12.81 -49.34 29.45
C LEU A 6 -12.54 -47.87 29.81
N GLN A 7 -13.16 -46.96 29.06
CA GLN A 7 -13.11 -45.47 29.11
C GLN A 7 -11.86 -44.92 28.38
N SER A 8 -11.94 -44.38 27.15
CA SER A 8 -12.85 -43.32 26.71
C SER A 8 -13.07 -43.40 25.19
N ILE A 9 -14.30 -43.71 24.76
CA ILE A 9 -14.77 -43.38 23.42
C ILE A 9 -15.21 -41.92 23.48
N SER A 10 -14.28 -40.99 23.21
CA SER A 10 -14.65 -39.62 22.87
C SER A 10 -15.20 -39.65 21.45
N LEU A 11 -16.52 -39.66 21.37
CA LEU A 11 -17.29 -39.37 20.17
C LEU A 11 -16.86 -37.99 19.67
N VAL A 12 -15.91 -37.93 18.72
CA VAL A 12 -15.66 -36.72 17.94
C VAL A 12 -16.86 -36.59 17.03
N ALA A 13 -17.89 -35.90 17.52
CA ALA A 13 -18.92 -35.34 16.67
C ALA A 13 -18.20 -34.37 15.73
N ALA A 14 -17.92 -34.85 14.52
CA ALA A 14 -17.60 -34.00 13.40
C ALA A 14 -18.79 -33.04 13.25
N PHE A 15 -18.62 -31.81 13.73
CA PHE A 15 -19.38 -30.69 13.21
C PHE A 15 -19.01 -30.60 11.73
N VAL A 16 -19.77 -31.30 10.91
CA VAL A 16 -19.98 -30.90 9.52
C VAL A 16 -20.74 -29.59 9.65
N THR A 17 -20.00 -28.49 9.79
CA THR A 17 -20.51 -27.18 9.46
C THR A 17 -21.00 -27.29 8.02
N SER A 18 -22.32 -27.27 7.88
CA SER A 18 -23.04 -27.11 6.62
C SER A 18 -22.27 -26.17 5.70
N PHE A 19 -22.00 -26.60 4.47
CA PHE A 19 -21.34 -25.79 3.44
C PHE A 19 -21.95 -24.39 3.39
N ALA A 20 -21.26 -23.40 3.97
CA ALA A 20 -21.40 -22.02 3.56
C ALA A 20 -21.01 -22.00 2.08
N GLY A 21 -21.95 -21.70 1.18
CA GLY A 21 -21.65 -21.68 -0.27
C GLY A 21 -20.39 -20.88 -0.56
N ALA A 22 -19.49 -21.34 -1.43
CA ALA A 22 -18.23 -20.64 -1.70
C ALA A 22 -18.46 -19.18 -2.14
N ALA A 23 -17.54 -18.28 -1.79
CA ALA A 23 -17.54 -16.90 -2.27
C ALA A 23 -17.64 -16.88 -3.81
N GLU A 24 -18.51 -16.02 -4.35
CA GLU A 24 -18.86 -16.01 -5.77
C GLU A 24 -18.11 -14.90 -6.51
N LEU A 25 -17.50 -15.23 -7.65
CA LEU A 25 -17.00 -14.24 -8.60
C LEU A 25 -18.04 -13.98 -9.70
N GLY A 26 -18.70 -12.83 -9.63
CA GLY A 26 -19.62 -12.33 -10.65
C GLY A 26 -18.85 -11.64 -11.78
N VAL A 27 -18.84 -12.24 -12.98
CA VAL A 27 -18.14 -11.67 -14.14
C VAL A 27 -19.10 -10.84 -14.98
N LEU A 28 -18.72 -9.60 -15.22
CA LEU A 28 -19.46 -8.55 -15.91
C LEU A 28 -18.73 -8.19 -17.20
N VAL A 29 -19.48 -7.89 -18.27
CA VAL A 29 -18.93 -7.28 -19.48
C VAL A 29 -19.66 -5.97 -19.77
N PRO A 30 -18.95 -4.92 -20.18
CA PRO A 30 -19.59 -3.66 -20.57
C PRO A 30 -20.44 -3.85 -21.82
N LEU A 31 -21.58 -3.18 -21.84
CA LEU A 31 -22.36 -3.05 -23.07
C LEU A 31 -21.77 -1.92 -23.91
N SER A 32 -21.66 -2.14 -25.22
CA SER A 32 -21.16 -1.12 -26.14
C SER A 32 -22.33 -0.36 -26.79
N GLY A 33 -22.22 0.97 -26.83
CA GLY A 33 -23.05 1.86 -27.65
C GLY A 33 -22.30 2.35 -28.88
N ALA A 34 -22.88 3.33 -29.59
CA ALA A 34 -22.30 3.88 -30.83
C ALA A 34 -20.99 4.66 -30.63
N GLN A 35 -20.68 5.09 -29.40
CA GLN A 35 -19.54 5.97 -29.07
C GLN A 35 -18.57 5.32 -28.06
N GLY A 36 -18.67 4.02 -27.81
CA GLY A 36 -17.85 3.31 -26.81
C GLY A 36 -18.70 2.58 -25.78
N MET A 37 -18.19 2.43 -24.56
CA MET A 37 -18.93 1.81 -23.45
C MET A 37 -20.22 2.60 -23.17
N LEU A 38 -21.33 1.88 -23.03
CA LEU A 38 -22.60 2.48 -22.66
C LEU A 38 -22.56 2.89 -21.19
N THR A 39 -22.90 4.13 -20.91
CA THR A 39 -22.98 4.71 -19.56
C THR A 39 -24.39 5.22 -19.27
N ARG A 40 -24.71 5.36 -17.98
CA ARG A 40 -25.97 5.93 -17.49
C ARG A 40 -25.73 6.78 -16.25
N PRO A 41 -26.52 7.84 -16.01
CA PRO A 41 -26.41 8.66 -14.81
C PRO A 41 -26.54 7.80 -13.54
N ILE A 42 -25.69 8.05 -12.55
CA ILE A 42 -25.80 7.45 -11.23
C ILE A 42 -27.01 8.07 -10.51
N PRO A 43 -27.90 7.28 -9.88
CA PRO A 43 -29.04 7.83 -9.14
C PRO A 43 -28.62 8.89 -8.11
N GLY A 44 -29.11 10.12 -8.27
CA GLY A 44 -28.80 11.23 -7.36
C GLY A 44 -27.45 11.92 -7.58
N SER A 45 -26.71 11.56 -8.63
CA SER A 45 -25.41 12.18 -8.97
C SER A 45 -25.41 12.69 -10.42
N LYS A 46 -24.48 13.60 -10.71
CA LYS A 46 -24.19 14.08 -12.08
C LYS A 46 -23.19 13.18 -12.81
N ALA A 47 -22.51 12.29 -12.10
CA ALA A 47 -21.58 11.32 -12.68
C ALA A 47 -22.35 10.21 -13.39
N GLU A 48 -21.66 9.55 -14.32
CA GLU A 48 -22.19 8.38 -15.03
C GLU A 48 -21.46 7.11 -14.58
N ALA A 49 -22.15 5.98 -14.70
CA ALA A 49 -21.61 4.66 -14.41
C ALA A 49 -21.81 3.73 -15.60
N PRO A 50 -20.95 2.71 -15.76
CA PRO A 50 -21.04 1.78 -16.87
C PRO A 50 -22.32 0.94 -16.80
N VAL A 51 -22.87 0.65 -17.97
CA VAL A 51 -23.92 -0.36 -18.14
C VAL A 51 -23.26 -1.68 -18.51
N VAL A 52 -23.50 -2.69 -17.70
CA VAL A 52 -22.85 -3.99 -17.78
C VAL A 52 -23.88 -5.11 -17.83
N LYS A 53 -23.51 -6.24 -18.42
CA LYS A 53 -24.28 -7.49 -18.32
C LYS A 53 -23.44 -8.56 -17.64
N ARG A 54 -24.10 -9.41 -16.87
CA ARG A 54 -23.47 -10.60 -16.30
C ARG A 54 -23.30 -11.66 -17.37
N ILE A 55 -22.13 -12.31 -17.40
CA ILE A 55 -21.88 -13.47 -18.26
C ILE A 55 -21.79 -14.75 -17.43
N HIS A 56 -22.14 -15.87 -18.07
CA HIS A 56 -22.25 -17.18 -17.42
C HIS A 56 -21.53 -18.31 -18.20
N GLY A 57 -20.83 -17.98 -19.28
CA GLY A 57 -20.17 -18.99 -20.12
C GLY A 57 -19.20 -18.39 -21.14
N GLY A 58 -18.42 -19.27 -21.76
CA GLY A 58 -17.36 -18.92 -22.71
C GLY A 58 -15.97 -19.30 -22.17
N LYS A 59 -15.01 -19.52 -23.08
CA LYS A 59 -13.67 -20.03 -22.72
C LYS A 59 -12.95 -19.17 -21.66
N LEU A 60 -12.95 -17.85 -21.85
CA LEU A 60 -12.32 -16.93 -20.89
C LEU A 60 -13.04 -16.95 -19.53
N PHE A 61 -14.38 -16.93 -19.53
CA PHE A 61 -15.17 -17.05 -18.31
C PHE A 61 -14.86 -18.35 -17.57
N GLU A 62 -14.79 -19.48 -18.26
CA GLU A 62 -14.46 -20.78 -17.67
C GLU A 62 -13.07 -20.80 -17.06
N ALA A 63 -12.09 -20.17 -17.71
CA ALA A 63 -10.73 -20.03 -17.19
C ALA A 63 -10.68 -19.16 -15.92
N ILE A 64 -11.33 -18.00 -15.93
CA ILE A 64 -11.44 -17.12 -14.75
C ILE A 64 -12.13 -17.86 -13.59
N GLN A 65 -13.21 -18.57 -13.89
CA GLN A 65 -13.96 -19.32 -12.88
C GLN A 65 -13.20 -20.54 -12.36
N HIS A 66 -12.34 -21.17 -13.18
CA HIS A 66 -11.43 -22.19 -12.72
C HIS A 66 -10.44 -21.61 -11.70
N GLU A 67 -9.85 -20.47 -12.02
CA GLU A 67 -8.92 -19.77 -11.12
C GLU A 67 -9.61 -19.35 -9.80
N ALA A 68 -10.82 -18.80 -9.89
CA ALA A 68 -11.66 -18.44 -8.74
C ALA A 68 -12.02 -19.61 -7.82
N ARG A 69 -11.92 -20.86 -8.30
CA ARG A 69 -12.16 -22.07 -7.50
C ARG A 69 -10.91 -22.75 -7.02
N HIS A 70 -9.82 -22.69 -7.78
CA HIS A 70 -8.70 -23.60 -7.63
C HIS A 70 -7.35 -22.93 -7.41
N GLY A 71 -7.17 -21.67 -7.79
CA GLY A 71 -5.92 -20.93 -7.59
C GLY A 71 -6.00 -19.89 -6.47
N PHE A 72 -5.15 -18.87 -6.53
CA PHE A 72 -5.09 -17.85 -5.47
C PHE A 72 -6.31 -16.94 -5.46
N THR A 73 -6.97 -16.74 -6.60
CA THR A 73 -8.21 -15.95 -6.66
C THR A 73 -9.27 -16.49 -5.68
N ALA A 74 -9.35 -17.81 -5.47
CA ALA A 74 -10.25 -18.39 -4.47
C ALA A 74 -9.98 -17.87 -3.04
N THR A 75 -8.71 -17.70 -2.69
CA THR A 75 -8.30 -17.13 -1.39
C THR A 75 -8.62 -15.64 -1.31
N ALA A 76 -8.38 -14.90 -2.39
CA ALA A 76 -8.72 -13.47 -2.45
C ALA A 76 -10.24 -13.25 -2.27
N LEU A 77 -11.08 -14.09 -2.86
CA LEU A 77 -12.53 -14.06 -2.71
C LEU A 77 -12.98 -14.39 -1.27
N ALA A 78 -12.34 -15.37 -0.62
CA ALA A 78 -12.63 -15.68 0.78
C ALA A 78 -12.30 -14.51 1.72
N LEU A 79 -11.23 -13.76 1.43
CA LEU A 79 -10.88 -12.54 2.16
C LEU A 79 -11.86 -11.40 1.88
N ASP A 80 -12.32 -11.19 0.65
CA ASP A 80 -13.35 -10.18 0.37
C ASP A 80 -14.68 -10.53 1.05
N GLU A 81 -15.06 -11.81 1.09
CA GLU A 81 -16.23 -12.25 1.85
C GLU A 81 -16.07 -11.96 3.37
N LEU A 82 -14.86 -12.18 3.91
CA LEU A 82 -14.55 -11.81 5.30
C LEU A 82 -14.64 -10.29 5.50
N ALA A 83 -14.18 -9.48 4.54
CA ALA A 83 -14.28 -8.03 4.58
C ALA A 83 -15.74 -7.55 4.52
N MET A 84 -16.57 -8.14 3.65
CA MET A 84 -18.02 -7.88 3.59
C MET A 84 -18.69 -8.16 4.93
N ARG A 85 -18.43 -9.34 5.53
CA ARG A 85 -18.96 -9.69 6.85
C ARG A 85 -18.47 -8.71 7.92
N GLY A 86 -17.19 -8.36 7.90
CA GLY A 86 -16.59 -7.40 8.84
C GLY A 86 -17.19 -5.99 8.73
N ALA A 87 -17.62 -5.59 7.53
CA ALA A 87 -18.30 -4.33 7.26
C ALA A 87 -19.83 -4.40 7.41
N GLY A 88 -20.39 -5.54 7.85
CA GLY A 88 -21.83 -5.73 8.01
C GLY A 88 -22.62 -5.78 6.68
N GLN A 89 -21.97 -6.10 5.56
CA GLN A 89 -22.59 -6.16 4.25
C GLN A 89 -23.16 -7.57 3.97
N PRO A 90 -24.39 -7.68 3.44
CA PRO A 90 -25.06 -8.97 3.23
C PRO A 90 -24.62 -9.72 1.95
N GLY A 91 -23.87 -9.05 1.06
CA GLY A 91 -23.44 -9.62 -0.22
C GLY A 91 -22.40 -10.74 -0.05
N ARG A 92 -22.36 -11.65 -1.03
CA ARG A 92 -21.32 -12.71 -1.15
C ARG A 92 -20.69 -12.75 -2.54
N THR A 93 -21.03 -11.78 -3.39
CA THR A 93 -20.55 -11.69 -4.76
C THR A 93 -19.49 -10.61 -4.85
N THR A 94 -18.30 -11.02 -5.24
CA THR A 94 -17.25 -10.12 -5.71
C THR A 94 -17.46 -9.88 -7.19
N TRP A 95 -17.48 -8.63 -7.63
CA TRP A 95 -17.72 -8.28 -9.02
C TRP A 95 -16.41 -8.01 -9.76
N LEU A 96 -16.25 -8.62 -10.93
CA LEU A 96 -15.18 -8.36 -11.89
C LEU A 96 -15.79 -7.89 -13.20
N MET A 97 -15.46 -6.67 -13.63
CA MET A 97 -15.78 -6.14 -14.96
C MET A 97 -14.60 -6.39 -15.91
N LEU A 98 -14.88 -7.04 -17.04
CA LEU A 98 -13.91 -7.26 -18.12
C LEU A 98 -13.91 -6.02 -19.03
N SER A 99 -13.00 -5.09 -18.78
CA SER A 99 -12.90 -3.84 -19.53
C SER A 99 -11.95 -3.92 -20.71
N GLN A 100 -12.00 -2.89 -21.54
CA GLN A 100 -11.05 -2.62 -22.63
C GLN A 100 -10.18 -1.38 -22.33
N GLU A 101 -10.37 -0.71 -21.20
CA GLU A 101 -9.54 0.41 -20.75
C GLU A 101 -8.24 -0.14 -20.17
N ASP A 102 -7.08 0.27 -20.73
CA ASP A 102 -5.78 -0.14 -20.21
C ASP A 102 -5.63 0.28 -18.73
N GLY A 103 -5.49 -0.72 -17.86
CA GLY A 103 -5.37 -0.52 -16.41
C GLY A 103 -6.15 -1.55 -15.60
N GLY A 104 -6.01 -1.45 -14.28
CA GLY A 104 -6.87 -2.10 -13.28
C GLY A 104 -7.37 -1.02 -12.34
N PHE A 105 -8.67 -1.05 -12.00
CA PHE A 105 -9.25 -0.06 -11.08
C PHE A 105 -10.30 -0.68 -10.16
N ALA A 106 -10.27 -0.34 -8.88
CA ALA A 106 -11.42 -0.52 -8.00
C ALA A 106 -12.46 0.58 -8.26
N ARG A 107 -13.64 0.21 -8.74
CA ARG A 107 -14.76 1.13 -8.99
C ARG A 107 -15.92 0.88 -8.05
N ARG A 108 -16.86 1.82 -7.96
CA ARG A 108 -18.14 1.64 -7.26
C ARG A 108 -19.32 1.98 -8.15
N GLY A 109 -20.32 1.12 -8.15
CA GLY A 109 -21.58 1.39 -8.78
C GLY A 109 -21.62 1.02 -10.26
N PHE A 110 -22.65 0.31 -10.69
CA PHE A 110 -22.90 -0.02 -12.09
C PHE A 110 -24.38 -0.25 -12.37
N TRP A 111 -24.77 -0.08 -13.63
CA TRP A 111 -26.09 -0.46 -14.11
C TRP A 111 -26.05 -1.87 -14.68
N LEU A 112 -26.70 -2.81 -13.99
CA LEU A 112 -26.79 -4.19 -14.44
C LEU A 112 -27.98 -4.36 -15.40
N ASP A 113 -27.72 -4.87 -16.60
CA ASP A 113 -28.72 -5.28 -17.57
C ASP A 113 -29.15 -6.74 -17.33
N GLU A 114 -30.42 -6.92 -16.95
CA GLU A 114 -31.06 -8.20 -16.71
C GLU A 114 -32.14 -8.44 -17.78
N GLY A 115 -31.70 -8.67 -19.02
CA GLY A 115 -32.61 -8.98 -20.14
C GLY A 115 -33.38 -7.77 -20.67
N GLY A 116 -32.72 -6.61 -20.78
CA GLY A 116 -33.29 -5.34 -21.21
C GLY A 116 -33.80 -4.47 -20.06
N LYS A 117 -33.82 -4.99 -18.83
CA LYS A 117 -34.19 -4.25 -17.62
C LYS A 117 -32.93 -3.83 -16.88
N LEU A 118 -32.72 -2.52 -16.78
CA LEU A 118 -31.58 -1.95 -16.06
C LEU A 118 -31.88 -1.82 -14.56
N ARG A 119 -30.95 -2.27 -13.73
CA ARG A 119 -30.98 -2.13 -12.27
C ARG A 119 -29.68 -1.50 -11.78
N TRP A 120 -29.77 -0.44 -10.99
CA TRP A 120 -28.61 0.14 -10.31
C TRP A 120 -28.12 -0.81 -9.21
N VAL A 121 -26.81 -1.05 -9.17
CA VAL A 121 -26.12 -1.81 -8.14
C VAL A 121 -25.06 -0.92 -7.52
N ASP A 122 -25.26 -0.50 -6.26
CA ASP A 122 -24.30 0.31 -5.51
C ASP A 122 -23.30 -0.57 -4.76
N GLU A 123 -22.50 -1.34 -5.50
CA GLU A 123 -21.45 -2.19 -4.94
C GLU A 123 -20.10 -1.87 -5.61
N PRO A 124 -18.98 -2.06 -4.89
CA PRO A 124 -17.68 -1.97 -5.50
C PRO A 124 -17.39 -3.17 -6.41
N MET A 125 -16.58 -2.95 -7.45
CA MET A 125 -16.15 -3.94 -8.42
C MET A 125 -14.68 -3.74 -8.78
N VAL A 126 -14.03 -4.82 -9.19
CA VAL A 126 -12.73 -4.78 -9.85
C VAL A 126 -12.96 -4.59 -11.34
N ASP A 127 -12.37 -3.56 -11.92
CA ASP A 127 -12.32 -3.30 -13.34
C ASP A 127 -10.95 -3.71 -13.90
N LEU A 128 -10.91 -4.60 -14.89
CA LEU A 128 -9.64 -5.15 -15.37
C LEU A 128 -9.70 -5.63 -16.83
N VAL A 129 -8.59 -5.41 -17.56
CA VAL A 129 -8.36 -6.04 -18.86
C VAL A 129 -7.87 -7.48 -18.64
N VAL A 130 -8.75 -8.45 -18.88
CA VAL A 130 -8.42 -9.87 -18.75
C VAL A 130 -8.47 -10.54 -20.11
N ASP A 131 -7.42 -11.30 -20.44
CA ASP A 131 -7.39 -12.18 -21.60
C ASP A 131 -6.97 -13.60 -21.20
N ALA A 132 -6.99 -14.53 -22.15
CA ALA A 132 -6.61 -15.91 -21.88
C ALA A 132 -5.13 -16.07 -21.51
N GLY A 133 -4.27 -15.16 -21.97
CA GLY A 133 -2.85 -15.13 -21.65
C GLY A 133 -2.61 -14.73 -20.20
N SER A 134 -3.26 -13.67 -19.72
CA SER A 134 -3.12 -13.17 -18.35
C SER A 134 -3.63 -14.16 -17.30
N VAL A 135 -4.66 -14.96 -17.62
CA VAL A 135 -5.08 -16.07 -16.76
C VAL A 135 -4.06 -17.21 -16.80
N ALA A 136 -3.54 -17.54 -17.99
CA ALA A 136 -2.62 -18.65 -18.17
C ALA A 136 -1.24 -18.41 -17.53
N ASP A 137 -0.71 -17.19 -17.57
CA ASP A 137 0.59 -16.85 -16.98
C ASP A 137 0.51 -16.38 -15.52
N GLY A 138 -0.71 -16.19 -15.00
CA GLY A 138 -0.97 -15.80 -13.61
C GLY A 138 -0.92 -14.30 -13.37
N SER A 139 -0.68 -13.45 -14.38
CA SER A 139 -0.73 -12.00 -14.18
C SER A 139 -2.13 -11.52 -13.76
N PHE A 140 -3.18 -12.23 -14.15
CA PHE A 140 -4.54 -12.02 -13.65
C PHE A 140 -4.62 -12.14 -12.13
N GLU A 141 -4.01 -13.18 -11.53
CA GLU A 141 -4.05 -13.39 -10.07
C GLU A 141 -3.46 -12.20 -9.33
N GLU A 142 -2.33 -11.67 -9.81
CA GLU A 142 -1.64 -10.55 -9.18
C GLU A 142 -2.44 -9.25 -9.26
N ILE A 143 -2.87 -8.87 -10.47
CA ILE A 143 -3.55 -7.59 -10.68
C ILE A 143 -4.95 -7.66 -10.04
N PHE A 144 -5.67 -8.77 -10.18
CA PHE A 144 -6.96 -8.94 -9.50
C PHE A 144 -6.84 -8.84 -7.98
N ALA A 145 -5.82 -9.47 -7.38
CA ALA A 145 -5.62 -9.39 -5.93
C ALA A 145 -5.28 -7.97 -5.46
N HIS A 146 -4.53 -7.20 -6.26
CA HIS A 146 -4.25 -5.78 -6.00
C HIS A 146 -5.54 -4.95 -5.97
N GLU A 147 -6.32 -5.00 -7.06
CA GLU A 147 -7.57 -4.23 -7.17
C GLU A 147 -8.60 -4.65 -6.13
N LEU A 148 -8.71 -5.95 -5.84
CA LEU A 148 -9.57 -6.43 -4.78
C LEU A 148 -9.10 -5.95 -3.40
N GLY A 149 -7.79 -5.74 -3.23
CA GLY A 149 -7.20 -5.06 -2.07
C GLY A 149 -7.83 -3.69 -1.81
N HIS A 150 -7.91 -2.83 -2.82
CA HIS A 150 -8.59 -1.54 -2.73
C HIS A 150 -10.08 -1.71 -2.42
N VAL A 151 -10.78 -2.63 -3.10
CA VAL A 151 -12.20 -2.92 -2.83
C VAL A 151 -12.43 -3.29 -1.36
N MET A 152 -11.65 -4.23 -0.83
CA MET A 152 -11.72 -4.67 0.57
C MET A 152 -11.45 -3.49 1.52
N LEU A 153 -10.46 -2.65 1.21
CA LEU A 153 -10.16 -1.48 2.02
C LEU A 153 -11.31 -0.48 2.03
N ARG A 154 -11.91 -0.18 0.89
CA ARG A 154 -13.05 0.75 0.78
C ARG A 154 -14.33 0.20 1.44
N ARG A 155 -14.50 -1.12 1.52
CA ARG A 155 -15.59 -1.73 2.32
C ARG A 155 -15.38 -1.52 3.81
N LEU A 156 -14.16 -1.73 4.29
CA LEU A 156 -13.83 -1.70 5.72
C LEU A 156 -13.62 -0.27 6.24
N LEU A 157 -13.05 0.61 5.41
CA LEU A 157 -12.71 2.00 5.73
C LEU A 157 -13.33 2.94 4.69
N PRO A 158 -14.67 3.05 4.62
CA PRO A 158 -15.36 3.83 3.58
C PRO A 158 -15.08 5.34 3.65
N ASN A 159 -14.63 5.84 4.80
CA ASN A 159 -14.23 7.23 5.00
C ASN A 159 -12.71 7.46 4.86
N LEU A 160 -11.96 6.53 4.25
CA LEU A 160 -10.53 6.69 3.97
C LEU A 160 -10.32 8.00 3.18
N PRO A 161 -9.67 9.01 3.78
CA PRO A 161 -9.59 10.33 3.17
C PRO A 161 -8.66 10.33 1.96
N HIS A 162 -8.94 11.21 1.00
CA HIS A 162 -8.00 11.52 -0.06
C HIS A 162 -6.81 12.34 0.48
N GLY A 163 -5.64 12.10 -0.08
CA GLY A 163 -4.44 12.88 0.19
C GLY A 163 -4.21 13.99 -0.84
N TYR A 164 -3.12 14.75 -0.70
CA TYR A 164 -2.79 15.85 -1.61
C TYR A 164 -1.89 15.43 -2.79
N SER A 165 -1.24 14.28 -2.72
CA SER A 165 -0.29 13.81 -3.71
C SER A 165 -0.92 13.70 -5.09
N ARG A 166 -0.17 14.18 -6.07
CA ARG A 166 -0.46 14.05 -7.50
C ARG A 166 0.61 13.24 -8.23
N THR A 167 1.63 12.78 -7.50
CA THR A 167 2.70 11.92 -8.00
C THR A 167 2.10 10.68 -8.68
N PRO A 168 2.58 10.28 -9.87
CA PRO A 168 2.22 9.01 -10.48
C PRO A 168 2.52 7.82 -9.56
N HIS A 169 1.62 6.84 -9.56
CA HIS A 169 1.71 5.69 -8.67
C HIS A 169 2.70 4.65 -9.20
N HIS A 170 3.71 4.39 -8.39
CA HIS A 170 4.67 3.32 -8.56
C HIS A 170 5.02 2.83 -7.16
N SER A 171 5.39 1.56 -7.00
CA SER A 171 5.71 1.00 -5.69
C SER A 171 6.85 1.71 -4.95
N PHE A 172 7.73 2.39 -5.70
CA PHE A 172 8.83 3.19 -5.17
C PHE A 172 8.51 4.68 -5.01
N SER A 173 7.30 5.13 -5.36
CA SER A 173 6.88 6.52 -5.22
C SER A 173 6.82 6.96 -3.75
N ILE A 174 7.14 8.23 -3.53
CA ILE A 174 6.84 8.96 -2.30
C ILE A 174 5.68 9.89 -2.63
N THR A 175 4.51 9.59 -2.08
CA THR A 175 3.24 10.27 -2.32
C THR A 175 2.89 11.12 -1.09
N ASP A 176 1.69 10.91 -0.55
CA ASP A 176 1.30 11.28 0.81
C ASP A 176 0.95 10.02 1.60
N GLN A 177 0.57 10.18 2.87
CA GLN A 177 0.27 9.04 3.75
C GLN A 177 -1.05 8.33 3.39
N GLN A 178 -2.04 9.06 2.84
CA GLN A 178 -3.34 8.50 2.45
C GLN A 178 -3.18 7.60 1.23
N THR A 179 -2.54 8.12 0.19
CA THR A 179 -2.20 7.36 -1.01
C THR A 179 -1.28 6.19 -0.69
N ALA A 180 -0.21 6.40 0.10
CA ALA A 180 0.70 5.32 0.46
C ALA A 180 0.03 4.22 1.27
N PHE A 181 -0.98 4.57 2.09
CA PHE A 181 -1.76 3.59 2.82
C PHE A 181 -2.65 2.75 1.90
N ASP A 182 -3.37 3.39 0.97
CA ASP A 182 -4.25 2.72 0.00
C ASP A 182 -3.46 1.80 -0.95
N GLU A 183 -2.46 2.36 -1.63
CA GLU A 183 -1.60 1.62 -2.56
C GLU A 183 -0.75 0.58 -1.85
N GLY A 184 -0.15 0.92 -0.70
CA GLY A 184 0.61 -0.04 0.08
C GLY A 184 -0.23 -1.23 0.54
N TRP A 185 -1.49 -0.97 0.91
CA TRP A 185 -2.46 -2.02 1.18
C TRP A 185 -2.79 -2.85 -0.07
N ALA A 186 -2.97 -2.28 -1.25
CA ALA A 186 -3.22 -3.09 -2.44
C ALA A 186 -1.98 -3.88 -2.90
N ILE A 187 -0.79 -3.28 -2.87
CA ILE A 187 0.47 -3.93 -3.30
C ILE A 187 0.78 -5.18 -2.47
N HIS A 188 0.50 -5.20 -1.15
CA HIS A 188 0.83 -6.38 -0.35
C HIS A 188 0.06 -7.65 -0.79
N PHE A 189 -1.13 -7.50 -1.37
CA PHE A 189 -1.89 -8.62 -1.93
C PHE A 189 -1.22 -9.23 -3.17
N GLN A 190 -0.51 -8.44 -3.98
CA GLN A 190 0.31 -8.97 -5.09
C GLN A 190 1.43 -9.87 -4.54
N GLY A 191 2.04 -9.44 -3.43
CA GLY A 191 3.00 -10.24 -2.68
C GLY A 191 2.44 -11.59 -2.23
N LEU A 192 1.21 -11.60 -1.73
CA LEU A 192 0.51 -12.84 -1.34
C LEU A 192 0.20 -13.71 -2.55
N ALA A 193 -0.27 -13.12 -3.66
CA ALA A 193 -0.52 -13.84 -4.90
C ALA A 193 0.73 -14.59 -5.34
N ARG A 194 1.88 -13.92 -5.44
CA ARG A 194 3.17 -14.57 -5.75
C ARG A 194 3.55 -15.68 -4.79
N ARG A 195 3.30 -15.51 -3.49
CA ARG A 195 3.69 -16.47 -2.45
C ARG A 195 2.81 -17.73 -2.45
N PHE A 196 1.52 -17.60 -2.77
CA PHE A 196 0.53 -18.67 -2.64
C PHE A 196 -0.07 -19.15 -3.97
N THR A 197 0.34 -18.57 -5.09
CA THR A 197 -0.11 -19.00 -6.42
C THR A 197 0.20 -20.48 -6.66
N ARG A 198 -0.75 -21.14 -7.33
CA ARG A 198 -0.58 -22.50 -7.84
C ARG A 198 -0.16 -22.49 -9.30
N ASN A 199 -0.26 -21.35 -9.99
CA ASN A 199 0.16 -21.19 -11.37
C ASN A 199 1.66 -21.46 -11.50
N GLU A 200 2.01 -22.42 -12.37
CA GLU A 200 3.39 -22.84 -12.58
C GLU A 200 4.25 -21.77 -13.24
N ARG A 201 3.67 -21.01 -14.18
CA ARG A 201 4.36 -19.93 -14.88
C ARG A 201 4.67 -18.78 -13.93
N LEU A 202 3.69 -18.37 -13.12
CA LEU A 202 3.89 -17.33 -12.12
C LEU A 202 4.93 -17.73 -11.06
N ARG A 203 4.93 -19.00 -10.63
CA ARG A 203 5.97 -19.55 -9.74
C ARG A 203 7.36 -19.54 -10.39
N ALA A 204 7.44 -19.92 -11.66
CA ALA A 204 8.70 -19.91 -12.40
C ALA A 204 9.20 -18.47 -12.64
N GLU A 205 8.29 -17.51 -12.89
CA GLU A 205 8.60 -16.09 -12.95
C GLU A 205 9.11 -15.56 -11.60
N ASP A 206 8.43 -15.87 -10.49
CA ASP A 206 8.84 -15.48 -9.13
C ASP A 206 10.21 -16.06 -8.73
N ALA A 207 10.53 -17.26 -9.25
CA ALA A 207 11.85 -17.89 -9.11
C ALA A 207 12.92 -17.31 -10.04
N GLY A 208 12.57 -16.40 -10.95
CA GLY A 208 13.49 -15.81 -11.94
C GLY A 208 13.83 -16.72 -13.12
N LEU A 209 13.00 -17.73 -13.41
CA LEU A 209 13.24 -18.73 -14.45
C LEU A 209 12.58 -18.41 -15.80
N GLU A 210 11.57 -17.53 -15.84
CA GLU A 210 10.86 -17.14 -17.08
C GLU A 210 11.24 -15.76 -17.65
N GLY A 211 12.36 -15.18 -17.20
CA GLY A 211 12.80 -13.86 -17.64
C GLY A 211 13.06 -13.79 -19.15
N LYS A 212 12.18 -13.10 -19.89
CA LYS A 212 12.41 -12.77 -21.31
C LYS A 212 13.47 -11.68 -21.41
N PRO A 213 14.48 -11.79 -22.29
CA PRO A 213 15.44 -10.71 -22.50
C PRO A 213 14.75 -9.38 -22.83
N TYR A 214 15.32 -8.27 -22.36
CA TYR A 214 14.90 -6.88 -22.60
C TYR A 214 13.55 -6.45 -22.01
N LEU A 215 12.52 -7.30 -21.93
CA LEU A 215 11.22 -6.91 -21.38
C LEU A 215 11.30 -6.38 -19.93
N PRO A 216 12.10 -6.96 -19.02
CA PRO A 216 12.28 -6.44 -17.67
C PRO A 216 12.90 -5.04 -17.59
N LEU A 217 13.41 -4.47 -18.69
CA LEU A 217 13.97 -3.11 -18.71
C LEU A 217 12.89 -2.03 -18.85
N TRP A 218 11.66 -2.40 -19.24
CA TRP A 218 10.55 -1.46 -19.36
C TRP A 218 10.02 -1.05 -17.98
N LEU A 219 9.69 0.24 -17.80
CA LEU A 219 9.35 0.81 -16.49
C LEU A 219 8.23 0.05 -15.75
N SER A 220 7.15 -0.35 -16.42
CA SER A 220 6.07 -1.09 -15.75
C SER A 220 6.50 -2.49 -15.30
N ASN A 221 7.42 -3.13 -16.01
CA ASN A 221 7.99 -4.41 -15.60
C ASN A 221 9.00 -4.25 -14.46
N LEU A 222 9.77 -3.16 -14.46
CA LEU A 222 10.63 -2.78 -13.33
C LEU A 222 9.79 -2.54 -12.07
N ASP A 223 8.68 -1.79 -12.17
CA ASP A 223 7.76 -1.57 -11.06
C ASP A 223 7.12 -2.88 -10.60
N ARG A 224 6.60 -3.71 -11.52
CA ARG A 224 6.03 -5.04 -11.19
C ARG A 224 7.02 -5.93 -10.44
N ALA A 225 8.27 -6.02 -10.89
CA ALA A 225 9.30 -6.79 -10.18
C ALA A 225 9.63 -6.16 -8.81
N THR A 226 9.76 -4.83 -8.75
CA THR A 226 10.11 -4.12 -7.51
C THR A 226 8.99 -4.17 -6.46
N ARG A 227 7.71 -4.20 -6.87
CA ARG A 227 6.53 -4.46 -6.01
C ARG A 227 6.69 -5.75 -5.22
N ILE A 228 7.35 -6.76 -5.80
CA ILE A 228 7.56 -8.06 -5.18
C ILE A 228 8.90 -8.11 -4.44
N ASP A 229 10.01 -7.90 -5.15
CA ASP A 229 11.35 -8.04 -4.59
C ASP A 229 11.69 -6.93 -3.60
N GLY A 230 11.37 -5.68 -3.94
CA GLY A 230 11.59 -4.52 -3.09
C GLY A 230 10.81 -4.63 -1.79
N MET A 231 9.58 -5.13 -1.86
CA MET A 231 8.75 -5.36 -0.68
C MET A 231 9.32 -6.49 0.19
N ARG A 232 9.57 -7.67 -0.39
CA ARG A 232 10.09 -8.84 0.36
C ARG A 232 11.43 -8.53 1.03
N ARG A 233 12.29 -7.77 0.35
CA ARG A 233 13.66 -7.43 0.81
C ARG A 233 13.74 -6.10 1.56
N ASN A 234 12.62 -5.42 1.77
CA ASN A 234 12.54 -4.11 2.45
C ASN A 234 13.46 -3.05 1.82
N TRP A 235 13.49 -2.98 0.49
CA TRP A 235 14.28 -1.96 -0.22
C TRP A 235 13.69 -0.56 -0.08
N PHE A 236 12.37 -0.46 -0.02
CA PHE A 236 11.67 0.82 -0.02
C PHE A 236 11.94 1.67 1.21
N VAL A 237 12.41 1.10 2.33
CA VAL A 237 12.80 1.89 3.52
C VAL A 237 14.04 2.75 3.27
N HIS A 238 14.81 2.43 2.23
CA HIS A 238 16.05 3.12 1.90
C HIS A 238 15.82 4.31 0.97
N ALA A 239 16.71 5.29 1.04
CA ALA A 239 16.68 6.46 0.17
C ALA A 239 16.87 6.06 -1.30
N GLN A 240 16.11 6.69 -2.21
CA GLN A 240 16.33 6.50 -3.65
C GLN A 240 17.56 7.28 -4.13
N VAL A 241 18.20 6.76 -5.17
CA VAL A 241 19.29 7.45 -5.89
C VAL A 241 18.71 7.96 -7.21
N PRO A 242 18.81 9.25 -7.56
CA PRO A 242 18.27 9.76 -8.83
C PRO A 242 18.86 9.02 -10.03
N LEU A 243 18.05 8.80 -11.06
CA LEU A 243 18.55 8.30 -12.32
C LEU A 243 19.51 9.34 -12.95
N PRO A 244 20.69 8.92 -13.43
CA PRO A 244 21.58 9.82 -14.13
C PRO A 244 20.97 10.23 -15.48
N SER A 245 21.36 11.41 -15.97
CA SER A 245 21.14 11.83 -17.36
C SER A 245 19.67 11.98 -17.82
N MET A 246 18.76 12.27 -16.89
CA MET A 246 17.40 12.72 -17.20
C MET A 246 17.31 14.25 -17.17
N ASP A 247 16.59 14.85 -18.12
CA ASP A 247 16.45 16.31 -18.21
C ASP A 247 15.60 16.90 -17.08
N ASP A 248 14.59 16.16 -16.62
CA ASP A 248 13.75 16.53 -15.47
C ASP A 248 14.28 15.84 -14.19
N PRO A 249 14.90 16.60 -13.25
CA PRO A 249 15.46 16.03 -12.04
C PRO A 249 14.41 15.47 -11.07
N ILE A 250 13.19 16.02 -11.05
CA ILE A 250 12.10 15.50 -10.20
C ILE A 250 11.66 14.15 -10.74
N GLN A 251 11.41 14.07 -12.05
CA GLN A 251 11.06 12.82 -12.70
C GLN A 251 12.19 11.77 -12.57
N ALA A 252 13.46 12.19 -12.68
CA ALA A 252 14.64 11.33 -12.49
C ALA A 252 14.64 10.61 -11.14
N ARG A 253 14.15 11.29 -10.11
CA ARG A 253 14.01 10.72 -8.77
C ARG A 253 12.76 9.88 -8.64
N GLN A 254 11.61 10.39 -9.12
CA GLN A 254 10.33 9.69 -9.00
C GLN A 254 10.34 8.34 -9.72
N LEU A 255 11.01 8.23 -10.88
CA LEU A 255 11.11 7.00 -11.66
C LEU A 255 12.26 6.07 -11.24
N SER A 256 13.03 6.44 -10.21
CA SER A 256 14.21 5.67 -9.83
C SER A 256 13.87 4.40 -9.06
N THR A 257 14.33 3.27 -9.58
CA THR A 257 14.33 1.96 -8.92
C THR A 257 15.63 1.67 -8.16
N LEU A 258 16.54 2.66 -8.07
CA LEU A 258 17.83 2.53 -7.40
C LEU A 258 17.74 2.98 -5.94
N PHE A 259 18.20 2.15 -5.01
CA PHE A 259 18.13 2.42 -3.57
C PHE A 259 19.52 2.40 -2.91
N ASP A 260 19.85 3.44 -2.14
CA ASP A 260 21.03 3.47 -1.29
C ASP A 260 20.76 2.72 0.02
N ARG A 261 21.07 1.42 0.03
CA ARG A 261 20.87 0.52 1.20
C ARG A 261 21.60 0.88 2.52
N ALA A 262 22.29 2.01 2.61
CA ALA A 262 22.91 2.51 3.85
C ALA A 262 22.33 3.84 4.30
N ARG A 263 21.41 4.41 3.52
CA ARG A 263 20.66 5.59 3.90
C ARG A 263 19.20 5.22 4.02
N LEU A 264 18.59 5.61 5.12
CA LEU A 264 17.17 5.43 5.34
C LEU A 264 16.42 6.63 4.79
N LYS A 265 15.18 6.40 4.35
CA LYS A 265 14.19 7.45 4.22
C LYS A 265 13.96 8.08 5.59
N ASN A 266 13.63 9.37 5.64
CA ASN A 266 13.18 9.97 6.88
C ASN A 266 11.78 9.43 7.28
N PRO A 267 11.32 9.62 8.52
CA PRO A 267 10.03 9.08 8.96
C PRO A 267 8.81 9.53 8.16
N ALA A 268 8.76 10.79 7.68
CA ALA A 268 7.66 11.25 6.82
C ALA A 268 7.67 10.53 5.47
N GLN A 269 8.86 10.38 4.88
CA GLN A 269 9.02 9.67 3.61
C GLN A 269 8.66 8.18 3.73
N MET A 270 8.99 7.54 4.86
CA MET A 270 8.60 6.14 5.09
C MET A 270 7.08 5.97 5.13
N LEU A 271 6.36 6.87 5.81
CA LEU A 271 4.90 6.80 5.90
C LEU A 271 4.19 7.23 4.61
N ALA A 272 4.85 8.04 3.78
CA ALA A 272 4.35 8.46 2.48
C ALA A 272 4.85 7.58 1.32
N SER A 273 5.50 6.44 1.59
CA SER A 273 6.00 5.53 0.55
C SER A 273 5.12 4.29 0.42
N GLU A 274 4.50 4.12 -0.75
CA GLU A 274 3.62 2.99 -1.07
C GLU A 274 4.29 1.66 -0.75
N GLY A 275 5.52 1.45 -1.21
CA GLY A 275 6.28 0.22 -1.00
C GLY A 275 6.72 -0.02 0.45
N VAL A 276 6.96 1.02 1.25
CA VAL A 276 7.26 0.84 2.69
C VAL A 276 6.02 0.33 3.41
N VAL A 277 4.86 0.93 3.14
CA VAL A 277 3.59 0.51 3.72
C VAL A 277 3.20 -0.90 3.24
N ALA A 278 3.43 -1.23 1.97
CA ALA A 278 3.26 -2.59 1.46
C ALA A 278 4.15 -3.60 2.18
N THR A 279 5.43 -3.26 2.40
CA THR A 279 6.38 -4.12 3.13
C THR A 279 5.90 -4.40 4.54
N PHE A 280 5.37 -3.38 5.20
CA PHE A 280 4.78 -3.49 6.52
C PHE A 280 3.61 -4.48 6.53
N PHE A 281 2.60 -4.26 5.70
CA PHE A 281 1.41 -5.13 5.66
C PHE A 281 1.78 -6.57 5.29
N TYR A 282 2.64 -6.74 4.29
CA TYR A 282 3.11 -8.05 3.88
C TYR A 282 3.77 -8.80 5.03
N ARG A 283 4.74 -8.21 5.74
CA ARG A 283 5.43 -8.87 6.86
C ARG A 283 4.50 -9.15 8.05
N HIS A 284 3.51 -8.30 8.27
CA HIS A 284 2.55 -8.50 9.36
C HIS A 284 1.59 -9.66 9.06
N LEU A 285 1.07 -9.71 7.83
CA LEU A 285 -0.07 -10.55 7.45
C LEU A 285 0.34 -11.87 6.78
N VAL A 286 1.50 -11.92 6.11
CA VAL A 286 1.99 -13.15 5.49
C VAL A 286 2.29 -14.20 6.58
N PRO A 287 1.73 -15.42 6.49
CA PRO A 287 2.08 -16.48 7.42
C PRO A 287 3.53 -16.95 7.22
N PRO A 288 4.19 -17.43 8.29
CA PRO A 288 5.46 -18.13 8.17
C PRO A 288 5.34 -19.35 7.23
N PRO A 289 6.44 -19.77 6.57
CA PRO A 289 6.44 -20.96 5.73
C PRO A 289 5.87 -22.19 6.46
N GLY A 290 4.96 -22.91 5.80
CA GLY A 290 4.33 -24.12 6.35
C GLY A 290 3.13 -23.85 7.27
N GLN A 291 2.73 -22.58 7.46
CA GLN A 291 1.50 -22.18 8.14
C GLN A 291 0.53 -21.49 7.17
N ASP A 292 0.50 -21.98 5.93
CA ASP A 292 -0.24 -21.38 4.83
C ASP A 292 -1.77 -21.48 5.05
N ALA A 293 -2.22 -22.42 5.88
CA ALA A 293 -3.61 -22.50 6.33
C ALA A 293 -3.93 -21.42 7.38
N GLY A 294 -5.10 -20.77 7.25
CA GLY A 294 -5.57 -19.80 8.24
C GLY A 294 -5.25 -18.34 7.92
N LEU A 295 -5.10 -17.98 6.63
CA LEU A 295 -4.95 -16.58 6.21
C LEU A 295 -6.13 -15.72 6.71
N GLU A 296 -7.36 -16.21 6.60
CA GLU A 296 -8.56 -15.53 7.15
C GLU A 296 -8.42 -15.20 8.64
N ALA A 297 -7.89 -16.12 9.45
CA ALA A 297 -7.70 -15.90 10.88
C ALA A 297 -6.64 -14.81 11.16
N ARG A 298 -5.65 -14.64 10.28
CA ARG A 298 -4.67 -13.55 10.37
C ARG A 298 -5.26 -12.20 9.95
N TYR A 299 -6.16 -12.20 8.97
CA TYR A 299 -6.80 -10.98 8.47
C TYR A 299 -7.98 -10.51 9.33
N ALA A 300 -8.68 -11.40 10.04
CA ALA A 300 -9.85 -11.03 10.82
C ALA A 300 -9.60 -9.89 11.84
N PRO A 301 -8.50 -9.89 12.65
CA PRO A 301 -8.20 -8.76 13.53
C PRO A 301 -7.88 -7.47 12.78
N MET A 302 -7.22 -7.57 11.62
CA MET A 302 -6.91 -6.43 10.77
C MET A 302 -8.17 -5.76 10.25
N PHE A 303 -9.11 -6.56 9.73
CA PHE A 303 -10.37 -6.05 9.19
C PHE A 303 -11.25 -5.44 10.28
N ALA A 304 -11.32 -6.06 11.45
CA ALA A 304 -12.01 -5.47 12.60
C ALA A 304 -11.42 -4.11 13.00
N ALA A 305 -10.09 -3.96 12.97
CA ALA A 305 -9.43 -2.70 13.28
C ALA A 305 -9.64 -1.62 12.20
N LEU A 306 -9.59 -1.99 10.92
CA LEU A 306 -9.92 -1.07 9.81
C LEU A 306 -11.36 -0.57 9.92
N HIS A 307 -12.30 -1.47 10.21
CA HIS A 307 -13.70 -1.11 10.43
C HIS A 307 -13.89 -0.23 11.67
N ALA A 308 -13.19 -0.52 12.78
CA ALA A 308 -13.21 0.34 13.95
C ALA A 308 -12.63 1.74 13.66
N LEU A 309 -11.57 1.82 12.85
CA LEU A 309 -10.96 3.08 12.42
C LEU A 309 -11.92 3.93 11.58
N SER A 310 -12.90 3.33 10.90
CA SER A 310 -13.88 4.10 10.12
C SER A 310 -14.84 4.94 10.97
N ALA A 311 -14.88 4.71 12.28
CA ALA A 311 -15.64 5.54 13.22
C ALA A 311 -14.89 6.82 13.65
N GLU A 312 -13.60 6.93 13.34
CA GLU A 312 -12.76 8.07 13.73
C GLU A 312 -12.86 9.22 12.70
N PRO A 313 -12.64 10.49 13.12
CA PRO A 313 -12.54 11.61 12.20
C PRO A 313 -11.20 11.55 11.43
N LEU A 314 -11.26 11.12 10.17
CA LEU A 314 -10.10 11.02 9.28
C LEU A 314 -10.07 12.20 8.30
N GLY A 315 -8.86 12.71 8.02
CA GLY A 315 -8.63 13.76 7.03
C GLY A 315 -7.29 13.58 6.31
N ALA A 316 -7.03 14.47 5.36
CA ALA A 316 -5.84 14.45 4.50
C ALA A 316 -4.49 14.61 5.23
N SER A 317 -4.50 14.86 6.54
CA SER A 317 -3.30 14.92 7.39
C SER A 317 -3.29 13.85 8.48
N THR A 318 -4.27 12.94 8.51
CA THR A 318 -4.32 11.88 9.51
C THR A 318 -3.19 10.88 9.27
N PRO A 319 -2.36 10.56 10.28
CA PRO A 319 -1.34 9.54 10.14
C PRO A 319 -1.96 8.14 10.22
N LEU A 320 -2.38 7.60 9.08
CA LEU A 320 -3.22 6.39 9.02
C LEU A 320 -2.55 5.14 9.58
N VAL A 321 -1.25 4.92 9.33
CA VAL A 321 -0.53 3.75 9.85
C VAL A 321 -0.48 3.77 11.40
N PRO A 322 -0.05 4.86 12.07
CA PRO A 322 -0.19 4.98 13.52
C PRO A 322 -1.62 4.86 14.03
N ALA A 323 -2.60 5.46 13.34
CA ALA A 323 -4.00 5.37 13.73
C ALA A 323 -4.51 3.92 13.69
N LEU A 324 -4.12 3.15 12.68
CA LEU A 324 -4.43 1.72 12.57
C LEU A 324 -3.75 0.91 13.69
N ALA A 325 -2.50 1.22 14.04
CA ALA A 325 -1.82 0.56 15.16
C ALA A 325 -2.60 0.75 16.48
N GLN A 326 -3.12 1.96 16.71
CA GLN A 326 -3.97 2.26 17.87
C GLN A 326 -5.32 1.53 17.80
N ALA A 327 -5.97 1.49 16.63
CA ALA A 327 -7.22 0.75 16.44
C ALA A 327 -7.02 -0.76 16.69
N LEU A 328 -5.90 -1.34 16.25
CA LEU A 328 -5.53 -2.72 16.53
C LEU A 328 -5.26 -2.95 18.02
N LEU A 329 -4.57 -2.04 18.71
CA LEU A 329 -4.37 -2.18 20.15
C LEU A 329 -5.70 -2.18 20.93
N ARG A 330 -6.70 -1.41 20.48
CA ARG A 330 -8.04 -1.39 21.08
C ARG A 330 -8.83 -2.68 20.80
N THR A 331 -8.81 -3.15 19.55
CA THR A 331 -9.66 -4.28 19.10
C THR A 331 -9.01 -5.65 19.32
N SER A 332 -7.68 -5.74 19.27
CA SER A 332 -6.88 -6.95 19.43
C SER A 332 -5.49 -6.62 19.98
N PRO A 333 -5.33 -6.45 21.32
CA PRO A 333 -4.09 -5.96 21.93
C PRO A 333 -2.83 -6.76 21.60
N GLU A 334 -2.95 -8.08 21.42
CA GLU A 334 -1.82 -8.93 20.99
C GLU A 334 -1.38 -8.58 19.57
N GLN A 335 -2.33 -8.50 18.63
CA GLN A 335 -2.03 -8.16 17.24
C GLN A 335 -1.54 -6.71 17.12
N GLY A 336 -2.09 -5.77 17.91
CA GLY A 336 -1.59 -4.40 17.98
C GLY A 336 -0.12 -4.31 18.42
N ARG A 337 0.29 -5.08 19.44
CA ARG A 337 1.70 -5.15 19.85
C ARG A 337 2.60 -5.74 18.77
N ARG A 338 2.15 -6.81 18.10
CA ARG A 338 2.86 -7.41 16.97
C ARG A 338 2.96 -6.45 15.77
N PHE A 339 1.92 -5.65 15.52
CA PHE A 339 1.88 -4.63 14.48
C PHE A 339 2.94 -3.56 14.73
N ILE A 340 3.02 -3.04 15.97
CA ILE A 340 4.05 -2.08 16.39
C ILE A 340 5.47 -2.67 16.21
N ALA A 341 5.68 -3.91 16.65
CA ALA A 341 6.97 -4.57 16.48
C ALA A 341 7.36 -4.68 14.99
N THR A 342 6.41 -5.06 14.13
CA THR A 342 6.65 -5.15 12.68
C THR A 342 6.99 -3.78 12.07
N LEU A 343 6.30 -2.70 12.47
CA LEU A 343 6.63 -1.34 12.02
C LEU A 343 8.03 -0.92 12.45
N MET A 344 8.40 -1.19 13.69
CA MET A 344 9.74 -0.92 14.21
C MET A 344 10.79 -1.69 13.40
N GLU A 345 10.56 -2.98 13.13
CA GLU A 345 11.50 -3.81 12.37
C GLU A 345 11.65 -3.36 10.91
N VAL A 346 10.54 -3.06 10.23
CA VAL A 346 10.55 -2.56 8.84
C VAL A 346 11.27 -1.23 8.74
N SER A 347 11.03 -0.32 9.67
CA SER A 347 11.66 1.01 9.69
C SER A 347 13.07 1.03 10.28
N HIS A 348 13.62 -0.10 10.73
CA HIS A 348 14.85 -0.15 11.52
C HIS A 348 14.78 0.74 12.80
N GLY A 349 13.58 0.97 13.32
CA GLY A 349 13.28 1.84 14.46
C GLY A 349 13.25 3.34 14.14
N ALA A 350 13.49 3.72 12.88
CA ALA A 350 13.59 5.12 12.48
C ALA A 350 12.31 5.93 12.70
N LEU A 351 11.13 5.29 12.65
CA LEU A 351 9.85 5.95 12.93
C LEU A 351 9.74 6.47 14.37
N ALA A 352 10.41 5.81 15.32
CA ALA A 352 10.31 6.12 16.75
C ALA A 352 11.57 6.74 17.33
N SER A 353 12.75 6.53 16.72
CA SER A 353 14.01 7.02 17.27
C SER A 353 14.98 7.47 16.18
N PRO A 354 15.36 8.77 16.15
CA PRO A 354 16.43 9.28 15.30
C PRO A 354 17.79 8.63 15.61
N GLN A 355 18.00 8.23 16.86
CA GLN A 355 19.23 7.55 17.26
C GLN A 355 19.30 6.14 16.66
N LEU A 356 18.18 5.41 16.59
CA LEU A 356 18.14 4.11 15.88
C LEU A 356 18.34 4.28 14.38
N ALA A 357 17.76 5.32 13.77
CA ALA A 357 18.00 5.62 12.36
C ALA A 357 19.51 5.83 12.10
N ALA A 358 20.16 6.72 12.86
CA ALA A 358 21.59 6.99 12.74
C ALA A 358 22.44 5.73 13.01
N ALA A 359 22.06 4.92 14.00
CA ALA A 359 22.79 3.70 14.34
C ALA A 359 22.64 2.62 13.26
N ALA A 360 21.48 2.52 12.60
CA ALA A 360 21.27 1.63 11.46
C ALA A 360 22.12 2.02 10.25
N GLU A 361 22.20 3.33 9.92
CA GLU A 361 23.07 3.83 8.85
C GLU A 361 24.55 3.63 9.18
N ALA A 362 24.95 3.89 10.43
CA ALA A 362 26.31 3.67 10.90
C ALA A 362 26.71 2.18 10.84
N LEU A 363 25.78 1.27 11.14
CA LEU A 363 25.97 -0.18 11.03
C LEU A 363 26.11 -0.63 9.57
N ALA A 364 25.36 0.00 8.64
CA ALA A 364 25.42 -0.35 7.23
C ALA A 364 26.80 -0.11 6.60
N ARG A 365 27.57 0.88 7.08
CA ARG A 365 28.89 1.22 6.56
C ARG A 365 29.91 0.06 6.65
N PRO A 366 30.26 -0.48 7.83
CA PRO A 366 31.15 -1.64 7.92
C PRO A 366 30.55 -2.91 7.28
N GLY A 367 29.21 -3.07 7.35
CA GLY A 367 28.53 -4.21 6.74
C GLY A 367 28.72 -4.29 5.23
N ARG A 368 28.71 -3.14 4.54
CA ARG A 368 28.90 -3.05 3.07
C ARG A 368 30.28 -3.49 2.60
N VAL A 369 31.31 -3.25 3.41
CA VAL A 369 32.70 -3.61 3.07
C VAL A 369 33.12 -4.94 3.67
N GLY A 370 32.21 -5.65 4.35
CA GLY A 370 32.49 -6.93 4.99
C GLY A 370 33.39 -6.84 6.23
N ASP A 371 33.47 -5.68 6.88
CA ASP A 371 34.26 -5.51 8.11
C ASP A 371 33.51 -6.08 9.31
N GLY A 372 33.68 -7.39 9.52
CA GLY A 372 33.06 -8.12 10.63
C GLY A 372 33.50 -7.64 12.02
N ALA A 373 34.74 -7.17 12.16
CA ALA A 373 35.30 -6.72 13.43
C ALA A 373 34.63 -5.43 13.92
N ALA A 374 34.31 -4.50 13.01
CA ALA A 374 33.51 -3.32 13.33
C ALA A 374 32.00 -3.62 13.38
N PHE A 375 31.50 -4.47 12.48
CA PHE A 375 30.06 -4.72 12.32
C PHE A 375 29.44 -5.42 13.53
N VAL A 376 30.06 -6.48 14.05
CA VAL A 376 29.44 -7.32 15.09
C VAL A 376 29.20 -6.55 16.41
N PRO A 377 30.15 -5.78 16.96
CA PRO A 377 29.91 -4.97 18.17
C PRO A 377 28.82 -3.92 17.96
N LEU A 378 28.81 -3.25 16.80
CA LEU A 378 27.77 -2.26 16.46
C LEU A 378 26.40 -2.92 16.37
N LEU A 379 26.28 -4.10 15.75
CA LEU A 379 25.03 -4.84 15.65
C LEU A 379 24.47 -5.19 17.04
N GLN A 380 25.32 -5.61 17.96
CA GLN A 380 24.91 -5.92 19.34
C GLN A 380 24.37 -4.66 20.05
N ALA A 381 25.07 -3.53 19.92
CA ALA A 381 24.62 -2.26 20.49
C ALA A 381 23.27 -1.81 19.91
N VAL A 382 23.13 -1.84 18.58
CA VAL A 382 21.88 -1.48 17.87
C VAL A 382 20.73 -2.38 18.31
N ARG A 383 20.93 -3.70 18.41
CA ARG A 383 19.88 -4.63 18.86
C ARG A 383 19.42 -4.35 20.28
N LYS A 384 20.35 -4.05 21.20
CA LYS A 384 20.02 -3.68 22.58
C LYS A 384 19.19 -2.40 22.63
N GLN A 385 19.62 -1.38 21.88
CA GLN A 385 18.89 -0.11 21.78
C GLN A 385 17.49 -0.31 21.17
N PHE A 386 17.40 -1.12 20.12
CA PHE A 386 16.14 -1.43 19.44
C PHE A 386 15.15 -2.10 20.39
N ALA A 387 15.59 -3.11 21.16
CA ALA A 387 14.74 -3.80 22.13
C ALA A 387 14.19 -2.84 23.21
N ALA A 388 15.04 -1.95 23.73
CA ALA A 388 14.64 -0.95 24.71
C ALA A 388 13.63 0.06 24.13
N GLU A 389 13.84 0.52 22.90
CA GLU A 389 12.90 1.44 22.24
C GLU A 389 11.57 0.75 21.93
N LEU A 390 11.60 -0.51 21.48
CA LEU A 390 10.40 -1.30 21.22
C LEU A 390 9.54 -1.45 22.49
N GLU A 391 10.16 -1.71 23.64
CA GLU A 391 9.45 -1.77 24.92
C GLU A 391 8.76 -0.43 25.24
N GLN A 392 9.48 0.68 25.05
CA GLN A 392 8.94 2.02 25.29
C GLN A 392 7.78 2.36 24.34
N VAL A 393 7.93 2.12 23.04
CA VAL A 393 6.87 2.36 22.04
C VAL A 393 5.68 1.43 22.24
N THR A 394 5.91 0.20 22.69
CA THR A 394 4.82 -0.73 23.03
C THR A 394 4.00 -0.23 24.22
N ALA A 395 4.66 0.36 25.22
CA ALA A 395 4.01 0.96 26.38
C ALA A 395 3.35 2.32 26.06
N GLN A 396 3.90 3.07 25.11
CA GLN A 396 3.47 4.41 24.69
C GLN A 396 3.35 4.48 23.15
N PRO A 397 2.29 3.90 22.57
CA PRO A 397 2.12 3.79 21.12
C PRO A 397 2.09 5.14 20.39
N GLU A 398 1.77 6.24 21.07
CA GLU A 398 1.82 7.60 20.53
C GLU A 398 3.24 8.05 20.14
N ARG A 399 4.27 7.36 20.63
CA ARG A 399 5.67 7.60 20.21
C ARG A 399 5.96 7.04 18.83
N LEU A 400 5.13 6.11 18.34
CA LEU A 400 5.23 5.61 16.98
C LEU A 400 5.00 6.77 16.01
N ALA A 401 5.96 7.01 15.11
CA ALA A 401 5.93 8.11 14.16
C ALA A 401 5.97 9.53 14.76
N ALA A 402 6.37 9.69 16.04
CA ALA A 402 6.54 11.01 16.66
C ALA A 402 7.51 11.93 15.89
N HIS A 403 8.38 11.34 15.07
CA HIS A 403 9.37 12.04 14.25
C HIS A 403 8.95 12.28 12.80
N ALA A 404 7.73 11.88 12.40
CA ALA A 404 7.22 12.15 11.05
C ALA A 404 6.89 13.64 10.84
N GLY A 405 6.54 14.39 11.88
CA GLY A 405 6.16 15.79 11.74
C GLY A 405 4.88 15.99 10.91
N PRO A 406 4.44 17.26 10.75
CA PRO A 406 3.27 17.58 9.93
C PRO A 406 3.60 17.50 8.43
N ALA A 407 2.60 17.20 7.60
CA ALA A 407 2.72 17.42 6.16
C ALA A 407 2.64 18.93 5.86
N LEU A 408 3.59 19.45 5.08
CA LEU A 408 3.73 20.87 4.75
C LEU A 408 3.65 21.07 3.24
N TRP A 409 2.42 21.01 2.71
CA TRP A 409 2.15 21.08 1.28
C TRP A 409 2.31 22.48 0.70
N LEU A 410 2.99 22.58 -0.45
CA LEU A 410 3.15 23.78 -1.25
C LEU A 410 2.74 23.52 -2.70
N LEU A 411 1.97 24.43 -3.28
CA LEU A 411 1.63 24.45 -4.71
C LEU A 411 2.65 25.28 -5.49
N LEU A 412 3.44 24.61 -6.34
CA LEU A 412 4.46 25.29 -7.14
C LEU A 412 3.83 26.26 -8.15
N PRO A 413 4.36 27.48 -8.32
CA PRO A 413 3.93 28.38 -9.38
C PRO A 413 4.39 27.86 -10.76
N GLY A 414 3.52 27.92 -11.77
CA GLY A 414 3.94 27.82 -13.18
C GLY A 414 4.12 26.42 -13.78
N ALA A 415 3.65 25.36 -13.14
CA ALA A 415 3.47 24.05 -13.79
C ALA A 415 2.18 23.42 -13.24
N GLU A 416 1.53 22.58 -14.05
CA GLU A 416 0.29 21.87 -13.75
C GLU A 416 0.23 21.35 -12.30
N SER A 417 -0.54 22.00 -11.43
CA SER A 417 -0.99 21.48 -10.12
C SER A 417 0.06 20.77 -9.23
N MET A 418 1.36 21.01 -9.39
CA MET A 418 2.39 20.23 -8.70
C MET A 418 2.44 20.62 -7.23
N LEU A 419 2.21 19.63 -6.37
CA LEU A 419 2.27 19.78 -4.93
C LEU A 419 3.50 19.06 -4.38
N ILE A 420 4.22 19.72 -3.48
CA ILE A 420 5.32 19.13 -2.74
C ILE A 420 5.08 19.26 -1.24
N ASP A 421 5.43 18.25 -0.47
CA ASP A 421 5.50 18.33 1.00
C ASP A 421 6.96 18.56 1.41
N LEU A 422 7.26 19.64 2.13
CA LEU A 422 8.61 19.96 2.58
C LEU A 422 9.28 18.85 3.41
N ASN A 423 8.50 18.02 4.11
CA ASN A 423 9.03 16.94 4.93
C ASN A 423 9.32 15.65 4.16
N THR A 424 8.79 15.51 2.94
CA THR A 424 9.11 14.40 2.03
C THR A 424 10.00 14.82 0.87
N ALA A 425 10.02 16.11 0.53
CA ALA A 425 10.76 16.72 -0.56
C ALA A 425 12.25 16.38 -0.51
N GLU A 426 12.80 16.06 -1.67
CA GLU A 426 14.25 15.89 -1.89
C GLU A 426 14.84 17.10 -2.60
N GLN A 427 16.16 17.12 -2.77
CA GLN A 427 16.90 18.26 -3.32
C GLN A 427 16.27 18.83 -4.60
N GLU A 428 15.87 17.96 -5.53
CA GLU A 428 15.31 18.34 -6.82
C GLU A 428 13.97 19.08 -6.67
N HIS A 429 13.16 18.68 -5.69
CA HIS A 429 11.88 19.34 -5.37
C HIS A 429 12.11 20.70 -4.72
N LEU A 430 13.10 20.81 -3.82
CA LEU A 430 13.43 22.07 -3.16
C LEU A 430 14.00 23.10 -4.14
N LEU A 431 14.81 22.66 -5.10
CA LEU A 431 15.36 23.52 -6.16
C LEU A 431 14.28 24.05 -7.12
N ALA A 432 13.15 23.37 -7.22
CA ALA A 432 12.01 23.86 -8.01
C ALA A 432 11.23 24.99 -7.30
N LEU A 433 11.50 25.25 -6.01
CA LEU A 433 10.86 26.35 -5.29
C LEU A 433 11.46 27.71 -5.68
N PRO A 434 10.64 28.74 -5.95
CA PRO A 434 11.13 30.07 -6.28
C PRO A 434 12.05 30.64 -5.19
N GLY A 435 13.24 31.09 -5.58
CA GLY A 435 14.19 31.72 -4.66
C GLY A 435 14.98 30.75 -3.77
N ILE A 436 14.91 29.44 -4.03
CA ILE A 436 15.73 28.44 -3.33
C ILE A 436 16.86 27.97 -4.25
N ASP A 437 18.10 28.19 -3.81
CA ASP A 437 19.30 27.70 -4.51
C ASP A 437 19.83 26.39 -3.88
N GLY A 438 20.88 25.82 -4.48
CA GLY A 438 21.49 24.59 -3.99
C GLY A 438 22.07 24.69 -2.57
N SER A 439 22.48 25.89 -2.15
CA SER A 439 22.99 26.11 -0.80
C SER A 439 21.86 26.07 0.23
N ALA A 440 20.73 26.73 -0.06
CA ALA A 440 19.53 26.72 0.76
C ALA A 440 18.91 25.32 0.82
N ALA A 441 18.79 24.62 -0.31
CA ALA A 441 18.32 23.24 -0.36
C ALA A 441 19.22 22.31 0.47
N GLY A 442 20.54 22.42 0.34
CA GLY A 442 21.51 21.65 1.12
C GLY A 442 21.38 21.89 2.64
N ARG A 443 21.27 23.16 3.07
CA ARG A 443 21.01 23.51 4.48
C ARG A 443 19.70 22.92 4.98
N ALA A 444 18.62 23.03 4.19
CA ALA A 444 17.32 22.49 4.55
C ALA A 444 17.40 20.98 4.80
N LEU A 445 17.94 20.21 3.84
CA LEU A 445 18.07 18.75 3.94
C LEU A 445 18.97 18.33 5.11
N GLN A 446 20.13 18.98 5.28
CA GLN A 446 21.03 18.72 6.40
C GLN A 446 20.34 19.00 7.74
N SER A 447 19.65 20.14 7.84
CA SER A 447 18.92 20.48 9.06
C SER A 447 17.84 19.45 9.35
N ARG A 448 17.12 18.95 8.33
CA ARG A 448 16.08 17.92 8.49
C ARG A 448 16.66 16.62 9.01
N ALA A 449 17.81 16.21 8.49
CA ALA A 449 18.50 14.99 8.90
C ALA A 449 18.99 15.05 10.36
N THR A 450 19.46 16.20 10.85
CA THR A 450 20.04 16.33 12.20
C THR A 450 19.07 16.85 13.25
N GLY A 451 18.15 17.72 12.87
CA GLY A 451 17.18 18.39 13.75
C GLY A 451 15.76 17.84 13.66
N GLY A 452 15.51 16.84 12.81
CA GLY A 452 14.18 16.27 12.56
C GLY A 452 13.35 17.08 11.57
N ASN A 453 12.13 16.61 11.30
CA ASN A 453 11.23 17.23 10.32
C ASN A 453 10.82 18.65 10.68
N PHE A 454 10.51 19.45 9.66
CA PHE A 454 10.07 20.83 9.81
C PHE A 454 8.70 20.90 10.47
N ARG A 455 8.52 21.87 11.38
CA ARG A 455 7.26 22.05 12.11
C ARG A 455 6.30 23.01 11.42
N SER A 456 6.82 23.92 10.60
CA SER A 456 6.05 24.90 9.86
C SER A 456 6.86 25.46 8.67
N ILE A 457 6.21 26.28 7.84
CA ILE A 457 6.87 27.01 6.75
C ILE A 457 7.92 27.98 7.29
N GLN A 458 7.67 28.61 8.45
CA GLN A 458 8.61 29.52 9.09
C GLN A 458 9.83 28.77 9.63
N ASP A 459 9.63 27.59 10.23
CA ASP A 459 10.73 26.72 10.68
C ASP A 459 11.61 26.30 9.50
N PHE A 460 10.99 25.88 8.38
CA PHE A 460 11.71 25.58 7.14
C PHE A 460 12.52 26.79 6.64
N ALA A 461 11.88 27.96 6.52
CA ALA A 461 12.54 29.16 6.01
C ALA A 461 13.74 29.58 6.87
N ALA A 462 13.59 29.53 8.20
CA ALA A 462 14.67 29.83 9.14
C ALA A 462 15.84 28.85 9.01
N ARG A 463 15.55 27.54 8.97
CA ARG A 463 16.58 26.49 8.90
C ARG A 463 17.28 26.40 7.54
N ALA A 464 16.56 26.71 6.47
CA ALA A 464 17.12 26.85 5.12
C ALA A 464 17.91 28.17 4.95
N GLY A 465 17.78 29.12 5.88
CA GLY A 465 18.44 30.43 5.81
C GLY A 465 17.90 31.28 4.67
N LEU A 466 16.59 31.27 4.46
CA LEU A 466 15.93 32.05 3.41
C LEU A 466 15.81 33.52 3.82
N ALA A 467 15.82 34.41 2.83
CA ALA A 467 15.54 35.82 3.06
C ALA A 467 14.11 35.98 3.63
N PRO A 468 13.86 36.88 4.60
CA PRO A 468 12.54 37.06 5.21
C PRO A 468 11.42 37.35 4.19
N ALA A 469 11.76 37.94 3.05
CA ALA A 469 10.82 38.24 1.97
C ALA A 469 10.27 36.99 1.25
N LEU A 470 10.92 35.83 1.37
CA LEU A 470 10.48 34.58 0.72
C LEU A 470 9.41 33.83 1.53
N THR A 471 9.38 33.99 2.86
CA THR A 471 8.42 33.28 3.73
C THR A 471 6.96 33.57 3.36
N PRO A 472 6.52 34.82 3.13
CA PRO A 472 5.14 35.10 2.70
C PRO A 472 4.78 34.44 1.36
N SER A 473 5.75 34.28 0.45
CA SER A 473 5.51 33.60 -0.83
C SER A 473 5.27 32.11 -0.63
N LEU A 474 6.04 31.45 0.25
CA LEU A 474 5.82 30.04 0.58
C LEU A 474 4.49 29.84 1.31
N GLU A 475 4.11 30.76 2.20
CA GLU A 475 2.80 30.72 2.87
C GLU A 475 1.65 30.87 1.87
N ALA A 476 1.78 31.74 0.87
CA ALA A 476 0.80 31.87 -0.20
C ALA A 476 0.66 30.57 -1.02
N MET A 477 1.77 29.89 -1.31
CA MET A 477 1.78 28.57 -1.96
C MET A 477 1.08 27.50 -1.10
N ALA A 478 1.28 27.51 0.22
CA ALA A 478 0.60 26.61 1.15
C ALA A 478 -0.92 26.87 1.19
N GLN A 479 -1.33 28.14 1.22
CA GLN A 479 -2.74 28.52 1.13
C GLN A 479 -3.36 28.09 -0.21
N ALA A 480 -2.62 28.23 -1.31
CA ALA A 480 -3.08 27.77 -2.62
C ALA A 480 -3.25 26.24 -2.66
N ALA A 481 -2.30 25.48 -2.08
CA ALA A 481 -2.43 24.03 -1.91
C ALA A 481 -3.68 23.66 -1.10
N SER A 482 -3.90 24.32 0.05
CA SER A 482 -5.10 24.08 0.88
C SER A 482 -6.41 24.42 0.15
N LYS A 483 -6.42 25.47 -0.69
CA LYS A 483 -7.60 25.83 -1.50
C LYS A 483 -7.85 24.83 -2.63
N LEU A 484 -6.79 24.32 -3.24
CA LEU A 484 -6.88 23.28 -4.26
C LEU A 484 -7.43 21.98 -3.66
N GLY A 485 -7.09 21.70 -2.41
CA GLY A 485 -7.60 20.57 -1.64
C GLY A 485 -7.01 19.22 -2.04
N PRO A 486 -7.45 18.15 -1.35
CA PRO A 486 -7.05 16.78 -1.65
C PRO A 486 -7.39 16.37 -3.10
N ASN A 487 -6.64 15.42 -3.61
CA ASN A 487 -6.80 14.84 -4.92
C ASN A 487 -7.97 13.83 -4.91
N LEU A 488 -9.16 14.32 -5.31
CA LEU A 488 -10.36 13.52 -5.52
C LEU A 488 -10.22 12.72 -6.82
N ARG A 489 -9.32 11.72 -6.86
CA ARG A 489 -9.36 10.70 -7.91
C ARG A 489 -10.56 9.80 -7.59
N GLU A 490 -11.61 9.90 -8.40
CA GLU A 490 -12.75 8.96 -8.43
C GLU A 490 -12.64 8.04 -9.65
#